data_AF-A0A2A2L2G0-F1
#
_entry.id   AF-A0A2A2L2G0-F1
#
_cell.length_a   1.000
_cell.length_b   1.000
_cell.length_c   1.000
_cell.angle_alpha   90.00
_cell.angle_beta   90.00
_cell.angle_gamma   90.00
#
_symmetry.space_group_name_H-M   'P 1'
#
loop_
_entity.id
_entity.type
_entity.pdbx_description
1 polymer ?
#
loop_
_entity_poly.entity_id
_entity_poly.type
_entity_poly.pdbx_seq_one_letter_code
_entity_poly.pdbx_strand_id
1 'polypeptide(L)'
;MFRDKILKWNGWGYNDSYFKVNSDGHVTFTGDKYDISGKVMPHLRPWFEANLGVDLGYETKSQIIDAFVIPPPVENDEIYDMLKERGISFSNAPRIRLMRAHGHTVCKSFFDIK
;
A
#
# COMPACT_ATOMS: atom_id res chain seq x y z
N MET A 1 -9.42 1.99 -14.63
CA MET A 1 -8.19 1.34 -14.14
C MET A 1 -8.22 1.31 -12.62
N PHE A 2 -7.88 0.18 -11.98
CA PHE A 2 -7.91 0.09 -10.51
C PHE A 2 -6.67 0.76 -9.89
N ARG A 3 -6.85 1.53 -8.80
CA ARG A 3 -5.77 2.30 -8.15
C ARG A 3 -4.68 1.42 -7.56
N ASP A 4 -5.03 0.22 -7.11
CA ASP A 4 -4.11 -0.78 -6.54
C ASP A 4 -3.09 -1.32 -7.55
N LYS A 5 -3.30 -1.12 -8.86
CA LYS A 5 -2.30 -1.43 -9.88
C LYS A 5 -1.10 -0.46 -9.87
N ILE A 6 -1.32 0.77 -9.42
CA ILE A 6 -0.32 1.84 -9.43
C ILE A 6 0.15 2.16 -8.01
N LEU A 7 -0.78 2.21 -7.06
CA LEU A 7 -0.57 2.59 -5.67
C LEU A 7 -0.66 1.36 -4.76
N LYS A 8 0.12 1.38 -3.67
CA LYS A 8 0.02 0.35 -2.64
C LYS A 8 -1.36 0.39 -1.99
N TRP A 9 -1.96 -0.78 -1.83
CA TRP A 9 -3.28 -0.91 -1.20
C TRP A 9 -3.22 -0.86 0.32
N ASN A 10 -2.12 -1.34 0.90
CA ASN A 10 -1.89 -1.49 2.33
C ASN A 10 -0.90 -0.47 2.91
N GLY A 11 -0.45 0.49 2.10
CA GLY A 11 0.61 1.40 2.50
C GLY A 11 0.63 2.69 1.69
N TRP A 12 1.72 3.42 1.81
CA TRP A 12 1.89 4.70 1.13
C TRP A 12 2.57 4.57 -0.23
N GLY A 13 2.11 5.39 -1.17
CA GLY A 13 2.79 5.67 -2.43
C GLY A 13 2.65 4.59 -3.50
N TYR A 14 3.54 4.64 -4.48
CA TYR A 14 3.52 3.77 -5.66
C TYR A 14 4.02 2.36 -5.35
N ASN A 15 3.51 1.37 -6.09
CA ASN A 15 3.91 -0.03 -5.95
C ASN A 15 5.41 -0.26 -6.23
N ASP A 16 6.00 0.53 -7.12
CA ASP A 16 7.40 0.44 -7.53
C ASP A 16 8.38 1.18 -6.60
N SER A 17 7.88 1.91 -5.60
CA SER A 17 8.65 2.88 -4.81
C SER A 17 8.66 2.50 -3.33
N TYR A 18 9.69 1.81 -2.87
CA TYR A 18 9.85 1.36 -1.48
C TYR A 18 11.34 1.17 -1.13
N PHE A 19 11.65 1.08 0.17
CA PHE A 19 12.98 0.73 0.63
C PHE A 19 13.12 -0.79 0.65
N LYS A 20 14.29 -1.30 0.26
CA LYS A 20 14.65 -2.71 0.37
C LYS A 20 16.10 -2.85 0.82
N VAL A 21 16.43 -3.98 1.46
CA VAL A 21 17.82 -4.37 1.69
C VAL A 21 18.37 -5.04 0.43
N ASN A 22 19.54 -4.62 -0.03
CA ASN A 22 20.22 -5.18 -1.19
C ASN A 22 21.10 -6.39 -0.81
N SER A 23 21.75 -7.03 -1.80
CA SER A 23 22.63 -8.19 -1.59
C SER A 23 23.80 -7.91 -0.65
N ASP A 24 24.26 -6.66 -0.60
CA ASP A 24 25.38 -6.22 0.23
C ASP A 24 24.93 -5.82 1.64
N GLY A 25 23.64 -5.99 1.95
CA GLY A 25 23.05 -5.69 3.26
C GLY A 25 22.73 -4.21 3.49
N HIS A 26 22.83 -3.36 2.47
CA HIS A 26 22.52 -1.93 2.54
C HIS A 26 21.09 -1.62 2.07
N VAL A 27 20.50 -0.54 2.60
CA VAL A 27 19.18 -0.09 2.16
C VAL A 27 19.30 0.64 0.82
N THR A 28 18.39 0.35 -0.10
CA THR A 28 18.26 1.01 -1.40
C THR A 28 16.79 1.37 -1.64
N PHE A 29 16.52 2.51 -2.27
CA PHE A 29 15.17 2.89 -2.67
C PHE A 29 14.87 2.41 -4.09
N THR A 30 13.72 1.78 -4.33
CA THR A 30 13.35 1.21 -5.64
C THR A 30 12.70 2.22 -6.59
N GLY A 31 12.44 1.78 -7.81
CA GLY A 31 11.76 2.56 -8.85
C GLY A 31 12.68 3.58 -9.52
N ASP A 32 12.08 4.60 -10.11
CA ASP A 32 12.73 5.69 -10.85
C ASP A 32 12.05 7.06 -10.63
N LYS A 33 11.04 7.13 -9.75
CA LYS A 33 10.18 8.31 -9.59
C LYS A 33 10.80 9.44 -8.78
N TYR A 34 11.83 9.16 -8.00
CA TYR A 34 12.42 10.11 -7.07
C TYR A 34 13.93 10.17 -7.29
N ASP A 35 14.56 11.29 -6.99
CA ASP A 35 16.02 11.44 -7.13
C ASP A 35 16.82 10.46 -6.26
N ILE A 36 16.21 9.90 -5.22
CA ILE A 36 16.80 8.87 -4.36
C ILE A 36 16.63 7.45 -4.91
N SER A 37 15.81 7.26 -5.94
CA SER A 37 15.57 5.97 -6.56
C SER A 37 16.87 5.38 -7.14
N GLY A 38 17.10 4.10 -6.85
CA GLY A 38 18.32 3.38 -7.21
C GLY A 38 19.54 3.70 -6.34
N LYS A 39 19.50 4.72 -5.48
CA LYS A 39 20.64 5.10 -4.63
C LYS A 39 20.76 4.20 -3.42
N VAL A 40 21.98 3.75 -3.16
CA VAL A 40 22.35 2.99 -1.96
C VAL A 40 22.52 3.95 -0.79
N MET A 41 21.97 3.59 0.36
CA MET A 41 22.00 4.36 1.61
C MET A 41 22.76 3.56 2.68
N PRO A 42 24.11 3.54 2.62
CA PRO A 42 24.90 2.61 3.41
C PRO A 42 24.79 2.83 4.93
N HIS A 43 24.49 4.06 5.36
CA HIS A 43 24.39 4.41 6.77
C HIS A 43 22.98 4.29 7.37
N LEU A 44 21.96 4.09 6.53
CA LEU A 44 20.57 4.08 7.00
C LEU A 44 20.32 2.90 7.95
N ARG A 45 20.61 1.67 7.51
CA ARG A 45 20.46 0.47 8.35
C ARG A 45 21.30 0.53 9.64
N PRO A 46 22.63 0.80 9.60
CA PRO A 46 23.42 0.90 10.83
C PRO A 46 22.86 1.90 11.84
N TRP A 47 22.29 3.01 11.36
CA TRP A 47 21.64 3.98 12.22
C TRP A 47 20.38 3.40 12.91
N PHE A 48 19.54 2.66 12.19
CA PHE A 48 18.37 1.99 12.78
C PHE A 48 18.77 0.91 13.81
N GLU A 49 19.76 0.09 13.49
CA GLU A 49 20.27 -0.95 14.39
C GLU A 49 20.81 -0.33 15.70
N ALA A 50 21.61 0.74 15.60
CA ALA A 50 22.24 1.38 16.75
C ALA A 50 21.25 2.18 17.64
N ASN A 51 20.23 2.80 17.06
CA ASN A 51 19.36 3.74 17.79
C ASN A 51 17.99 3.16 18.16
N LEU A 52 17.49 2.17 17.39
CA LEU A 52 16.14 1.64 17.52
C LEU A 52 16.11 0.14 17.80
N GLY A 53 17.29 -0.51 17.88
CA GLY A 53 17.41 -1.94 18.19
C GLY A 53 16.78 -2.85 17.14
N VAL A 54 16.75 -2.39 15.88
CA VAL A 54 16.19 -3.17 14.76
C VAL A 54 17.05 -4.40 14.50
N ASP A 55 16.41 -5.56 14.37
CA ASP A 55 17.01 -6.83 13.95
C ASP A 55 16.35 -7.31 12.65
N LEU A 56 17.15 -7.47 11.59
CA LEU A 56 16.66 -7.98 10.30
C LEU A 56 16.32 -9.48 10.34
N GLY A 57 16.75 -10.21 11.38
CA GLY A 57 16.30 -11.58 11.62
C GLY A 57 14.84 -11.68 12.06
N TYR A 58 14.23 -10.56 12.46
CA TYR A 58 12.85 -10.48 12.90
C TYR A 58 12.00 -9.69 11.91
N GLU A 59 11.34 -10.42 11.00
CA GLU A 59 10.42 -9.84 10.02
C GLU A 59 8.96 -10.11 10.40
N THR A 60 8.11 -9.09 10.25
CA THR A 60 6.66 -9.23 10.40
C THR A 60 6.01 -9.40 9.04
N LYS A 61 5.17 -10.42 8.88
CA LYS A 61 4.45 -10.65 7.62
C LYS A 61 3.30 -9.65 7.47
N SER A 62 3.26 -8.96 6.34
CA SER A 62 2.12 -8.11 6.00
C SER A 62 0.85 -8.93 5.71
N GLN A 63 -0.29 -8.29 5.87
CA GLN A 63 -1.59 -8.88 5.53
C GLN A 63 -1.74 -8.98 4.01
N ILE A 64 -2.32 -10.08 3.52
CA ILE A 64 -2.69 -10.22 2.11
C ILE A 64 -4.11 -9.72 1.88
N ILE A 65 -4.37 -9.11 0.72
CA ILE A 65 -5.69 -8.51 0.44
C ILE A 65 -6.83 -9.53 0.46
N ASP A 66 -6.56 -10.78 0.09
CA ASP A 66 -7.55 -11.86 0.05
C ASP A 66 -7.89 -12.41 1.45
N ALA A 67 -7.15 -12.01 2.49
CA ALA A 67 -7.49 -12.33 3.87
C ALA A 67 -8.69 -11.51 4.39
N PHE A 68 -9.09 -10.46 3.67
CA PHE A 68 -10.16 -9.56 4.10
C PHE A 68 -11.53 -10.02 3.58
N VAL A 69 -12.47 -10.19 4.51
CA VAL A 69 -13.89 -10.36 4.20
C VAL A 69 -14.52 -8.97 4.05
N ILE A 70 -14.80 -8.57 2.82
CA ILE A 70 -15.44 -7.28 2.52
C ILE A 70 -16.95 -7.50 2.49
N PRO A 71 -17.75 -6.83 3.36
CA PRO A 71 -19.19 -7.04 3.40
C PRO A 71 -19.83 -6.60 2.08
N PRO A 72 -20.94 -7.25 1.64
CA PRO A 72 -21.64 -6.83 0.43
C PRO A 72 -22.15 -5.38 0.56
N PRO A 73 -22.24 -4.65 -0.56
CA PRO A 73 -22.91 -3.35 -0.57
C PRO A 73 -24.41 -3.51 -0.24
N VAL A 74 -25.02 -2.46 0.29
CA VAL A 74 -26.48 -2.38 0.41
C VAL A 74 -27.00 -1.77 -0.89
N GLU A 75 -27.81 -2.52 -1.62
CA GLU A 75 -28.27 -2.14 -2.96
C GLU A 75 -29.58 -1.33 -2.91
N ASN A 76 -29.72 -0.37 -3.83
CA ASN A 76 -30.94 0.42 -4.03
C ASN A 76 -31.12 0.73 -5.52
N ASP A 77 -32.09 0.08 -6.15
CA ASP A 77 -32.29 0.12 -7.60
C ASP A 77 -32.61 1.54 -8.12
N GLU A 78 -33.36 2.34 -7.37
CA GLU A 78 -33.72 3.71 -7.75
C GLU A 78 -32.48 4.60 -7.89
N ILE A 79 -31.54 4.49 -6.94
CA ILE A 79 -30.27 5.24 -7.00
C ILE A 79 -29.42 4.73 -8.15
N TYR A 80 -29.37 3.41 -8.38
CA TYR A 80 -28.60 2.82 -9.48
C TYR A 80 -29.07 3.31 -10.84
N ASP A 81 -30.37 3.27 -11.08
CA ASP A 81 -30.93 3.66 -12.37
C ASP A 81 -30.75 5.16 -12.60
N MET A 82 -30.94 5.98 -11.56
CA MET A 82 -30.61 7.41 -11.60
C MET A 82 -29.14 7.67 -11.96
N LEU A 83 -28.19 6.93 -11.37
CA LEU A 83 -26.77 7.08 -11.69
C LEU A 83 -26.46 6.69 -13.14
N LYS A 84 -27.08 5.62 -13.65
CA LYS A 84 -26.94 5.18 -15.04
C LYS A 84 -27.52 6.20 -16.01
N GLU A 85 -28.74 6.67 -15.77
CA GLU A 85 -29.43 7.68 -16.60
C GLU A 85 -28.64 8.98 -16.72
N ARG A 86 -28.01 9.41 -15.62
CA ARG A 86 -27.17 10.61 -15.58
C ARG A 86 -25.75 10.39 -16.11
N GLY A 87 -25.39 9.16 -16.51
CA GLY A 87 -24.05 8.82 -16.99
C GLY A 87 -22.95 8.99 -15.93
N ILE A 88 -23.29 8.88 -14.63
CA ILE A 88 -22.33 9.02 -13.53
C ILE A 88 -21.62 7.68 -13.32
N SER A 89 -20.29 7.68 -13.41
CA SER A 89 -19.49 6.48 -13.15
C SER A 89 -19.53 6.11 -11.66
N PHE A 90 -19.89 4.87 -11.36
CA PHE A 90 -19.87 4.29 -10.01
C PHE A 90 -19.26 2.88 -10.03
N SER A 91 -18.97 2.33 -8.84
CA SER A 91 -18.55 0.93 -8.69
C SER A 91 -18.76 0.44 -7.26
N ASN A 92 -19.42 -0.69 -7.11
CA ASN A 92 -19.52 -1.42 -5.84
C ASN A 92 -18.58 -2.63 -5.71
N ALA A 93 -17.61 -2.76 -6.63
CA ALA A 93 -16.57 -3.78 -6.55
C ALA A 93 -15.87 -3.76 -5.16
N PRO A 94 -15.76 -4.89 -4.46
CA PRO A 94 -15.19 -4.96 -3.10
C PRO A 94 -13.83 -4.26 -2.97
N ARG A 95 -12.91 -4.52 -3.91
CA ARG A 95 -11.57 -3.90 -3.91
C ARG A 95 -11.61 -2.38 -4.01
N ILE A 96 -12.52 -1.80 -4.79
CA ILE A 96 -12.64 -0.34 -4.94
C ILE A 96 -13.11 0.32 -3.64
N ARG A 97 -13.99 -0.37 -2.90
CA ARG A 97 -14.51 0.05 -1.60
C ARG A 97 -13.43 -0.04 -0.53
N LEU A 98 -12.70 -1.15 -0.45
CA LEU A 98 -11.59 -1.33 0.50
C LEU A 98 -10.55 -0.21 0.39
N MET A 99 -10.09 0.08 -0.84
CA MET A 99 -9.09 1.12 -1.13
C MET A 99 -9.51 2.54 -0.74
N ARG A 100 -10.79 2.78 -0.50
CA ARG A 100 -11.36 4.09 -0.13
C ARG A 100 -11.90 4.11 1.31
N ALA A 101 -11.83 2.99 2.02
CA ALA A 101 -12.34 2.85 3.38
C ALA A 101 -11.36 3.35 4.46
N HIS A 102 -10.10 3.61 4.10
CA HIS A 102 -9.06 3.99 5.04
C HIS A 102 -8.15 5.11 4.51
N GLY A 103 -7.51 5.80 5.45
CA GLY A 103 -6.41 6.74 5.19
C GLY A 103 -5.07 6.11 5.57
N HIS A 104 -4.11 6.94 6.00
CA HIS A 104 -2.74 6.52 6.33
C HIS A 104 -2.38 6.70 7.81
N THR A 105 -3.37 6.70 8.71
CA THR A 105 -3.11 6.68 10.16
C THR A 105 -2.58 5.30 10.56
N VAL A 106 -1.66 5.22 11.52
CA VAL A 106 -1.00 3.96 11.92
C VAL A 106 -1.97 2.81 12.19
N CYS A 107 -3.05 3.04 12.94
CA CYS A 107 -4.08 2.04 13.24
C CYS A 107 -4.81 1.50 11.98
N LYS A 108 -4.80 2.26 10.88
CA LYS A 108 -5.46 1.91 9.60
C LYS A 108 -4.46 1.48 8.51
N SER A 109 -3.17 1.67 8.74
CA SER A 109 -2.13 1.30 7.80
C SER A 109 -1.72 -0.15 8.05
N PHE A 110 -1.98 -1.02 7.06
CA PHE A 110 -1.59 -2.42 7.07
C PHE A 110 -0.14 -2.55 6.59
N PHE A 111 0.79 -1.96 7.34
CA PHE A 111 2.15 -1.71 6.86
C PHE A 111 2.86 -2.95 6.31
N ASP A 112 3.64 -2.70 5.26
CA ASP A 112 4.55 -3.60 4.56
C ASP A 112 5.95 -3.00 4.71
N ILE A 113 6.86 -3.73 5.35
CA ILE A 113 8.30 -3.52 5.24
C ILE A 113 8.80 -4.80 4.58
N LYS A 114 9.17 -4.70 3.31
CA LYS A 114 9.82 -5.77 2.55
C LYS A 114 11.34 -5.63 2.61
#